data_AF-A0A077NBS3-F1
#
_entry.id   AF-A0A077NBS3-F1
#
_cell.length_a   1.000
_cell.length_b   1.000
_cell.length_c   1.000
_cell.angle_alpha   90.00
_cell.angle_beta   90.00
_cell.angle_gamma   90.00
#
_symmetry.space_group_name_H-M   'P 1'
#
loop_
_entity.id
_entity.type
_entity.pdbx_description
1 polymer ?
#
loop_
_entity_poly.entity_id
_entity_poly.type
_entity_poly.pdbx_seq_one_letter_code
_entity_poly.pdbx_strand_id
1 'polypeptide(L)'
;MSDIREGKVFLTNSWGEDLQSVRVRHRRSNSREKEEHKLINNVSKDAKNIFIMDITYDVSFWAPDFDYWWILFNTNDWRTYTVKNNFWCNITPSDDGNVSMLINGHLMHMSVDFSQSNLDLTSIYEIY
;
A
#
# COMPACT_ATOMS: atom_id res chain seq x y z
N MET A 1 -7.57 -21.51 14.27
CA MET A 1 -6.24 -21.78 13.69
C MET A 1 -5.95 -20.60 12.78
N SER A 2 -4.75 -20.02 12.84
CA SER A 2 -4.39 -18.90 11.97
C SER A 2 -4.31 -19.40 10.51
N ASP A 3 -5.04 -18.79 9.59
CA ASP A 3 -4.95 -19.01 8.15
C ASP A 3 -4.19 -17.84 7.53
N ILE A 4 -2.86 -17.97 7.49
CA ILE A 4 -1.96 -16.98 6.91
C ILE A 4 -1.64 -17.37 5.47
N ARG A 5 -1.85 -16.42 4.55
CA ARG A 5 -1.64 -16.61 3.12
C ARG A 5 -0.63 -15.59 2.58
N GLU A 6 -0.09 -15.89 1.41
CA GLU A 6 0.85 -15.01 0.69
C GLU A 6 0.12 -14.14 -0.32
N GLY A 7 0.53 -12.88 -0.41
CA GLY A 7 0.00 -11.91 -1.36
C GLY A 7 1.11 -11.12 -2.03
N LYS A 8 0.72 -10.32 -3.03
CA LYS A 8 1.62 -9.48 -3.82
C LYS A 8 1.06 -8.08 -3.90
N VAL A 9 1.95 -7.11 -3.79
CA VAL A 9 1.60 -5.70 -3.91
C VAL A 9 2.14 -5.15 -5.21
N PHE A 10 1.28 -4.43 -5.91
CA PHE A 10 1.57 -3.71 -7.14
C PHE A 10 1.32 -2.22 -6.95
N LEU A 11 2.11 -1.39 -7.60
CA LEU A 11 2.03 0.07 -7.51
C LEU A 11 1.77 0.70 -8.87
N THR A 12 0.90 1.69 -8.89
CA THR A 12 0.72 2.63 -9.99
C THR A 12 1.04 4.04 -9.51
N ASN A 13 1.92 4.73 -10.24
CA ASN A 13 2.20 6.13 -10.00
C ASN A 13 1.32 6.99 -10.90
N SER A 14 0.44 7.78 -10.30
CA SER A 14 -0.35 8.82 -10.97
C SER A 14 -0.20 10.15 -10.24
N TRP A 15 1.01 10.42 -9.71
CA TRP A 15 1.31 11.65 -9.00
C TRP A 15 1.37 12.87 -9.93
N GLY A 16 1.83 12.67 -11.17
CA GLY A 16 2.03 13.72 -12.17
C GLY A 16 3.50 13.94 -12.54
N GLU A 17 4.42 13.33 -11.81
CA GLU A 17 5.86 13.31 -12.06
C GLU A 17 6.49 12.00 -11.56
N ASP A 18 7.77 11.82 -11.87
CA ASP A 18 8.54 10.68 -11.34
C ASP A 18 8.71 10.86 -9.83
N LEU A 19 8.58 9.76 -9.08
CA LEU A 19 8.85 9.74 -7.65
C LEU A 19 10.29 9.25 -7.44
N GLN A 20 11.09 10.07 -6.76
CA GLN A 20 12.48 9.74 -6.44
C GLN A 20 12.56 8.46 -5.61
N SER A 21 11.68 8.33 -4.63
CA SER A 21 11.58 7.13 -3.80
C SER A 21 10.18 6.94 -3.26
N VAL A 22 9.73 5.69 -3.15
CA VAL A 22 8.48 5.30 -2.50
C VAL A 22 8.80 4.18 -1.51
N ARG A 23 8.51 4.41 -0.23
CA ARG A 23 8.47 3.37 0.79
C ARG A 23 7.02 2.94 0.98
N VAL A 24 6.73 1.67 0.75
CA VAL A 24 5.44 1.05 1.03
C VAL A 24 5.59 0.14 2.24
N ARG A 25 4.57 0.14 3.11
CA ARG A 25 4.50 -0.72 4.28
C ARG A 25 3.13 -1.37 4.39
N HIS A 26 3.15 -2.64 4.70
CA HIS A 26 2.03 -3.46 5.11
C HIS A 26 2.23 -3.95 6.55
N ARG A 27 1.16 -4.04 7.35
CA ARG A 27 1.18 -4.63 8.69
C ARG A 27 -0.09 -5.39 8.98
N ARG A 28 0.07 -6.61 9.48
CA ARG A 28 -1.01 -7.36 10.13
C ARG A 28 -1.18 -6.95 11.59
N SER A 29 -2.43 -6.77 12.02
CA SER A 29 -2.81 -6.30 13.37
C SER A 29 -2.13 -4.99 13.78
N ASN A 30 -1.69 -4.19 12.80
CA ASN A 30 -0.88 -2.99 13.00
C ASN A 30 0.38 -3.21 13.86
N SER A 31 0.88 -4.45 13.95
CA SER A 31 2.04 -4.81 14.76
C SER A 31 3.34 -4.63 13.98
N ARG A 32 4.39 -4.13 14.66
CA ARG A 32 5.74 -4.03 14.08
C ARG A 32 6.38 -5.39 13.82
N GLU A 33 5.99 -6.42 14.58
CA GLU A 33 6.52 -7.78 14.44
C GLU A 33 5.91 -8.51 13.23
N LYS A 34 4.82 -7.97 12.66
CA LYS A 34 4.11 -8.52 11.50
C LYS A 34 4.11 -7.50 10.35
N GLU A 35 5.24 -6.83 10.17
CA GLU A 35 5.43 -5.78 9.16
C GLU A 35 6.24 -6.29 7.97
N GLU A 36 5.76 -5.97 6.77
CA GLU A 36 6.51 -6.03 5.54
C GLU A 36 6.65 -4.62 4.97
N HIS A 37 7.83 -4.25 4.47
CA HIS A 37 8.02 -2.98 3.78
C HIS A 37 9.02 -3.08 2.65
N LYS A 38 8.89 -2.15 1.69
CA LYS A 38 9.82 -2.02 0.57
C LYS A 38 10.09 -0.56 0.27
N LEU A 39 11.37 -0.25 0.02
CA LEU A 39 11.79 1.00 -0.61
C LEU A 39 12.05 0.73 -2.10
N ILE A 40 11.44 1.55 -2.95
CA ILE A 40 11.58 1.55 -4.40
C ILE A 40 12.10 2.92 -4.80
N ASN A 41 13.09 2.99 -5.67
CA ASN A 41 13.64 4.26 -6.16
C ASN A 41 13.26 4.46 -7.62
N ASN A 42 13.20 5.73 -8.04
CA ASN A 42 12.97 6.15 -9.42
C ASN A 42 11.68 5.54 -10.02
N VAL A 43 10.56 5.71 -9.32
CA VAL A 43 9.25 5.24 -9.81
C VAL A 43 8.76 6.24 -10.86
N SER A 44 8.83 5.86 -12.14
CA SER A 44 8.40 6.70 -13.25
C SER A 44 6.94 7.12 -13.12
N LYS A 45 6.60 8.32 -13.60
CA LYS A 45 5.22 8.82 -13.78
C LYS A 45 4.35 7.93 -14.66
N ASP A 46 4.98 7.09 -15.49
CA ASP A 46 4.30 6.16 -16.39
C ASP A 46 4.21 4.75 -15.80
N ALA A 47 4.71 4.54 -14.57
CA ALA A 47 4.68 3.24 -13.90
C ALA A 47 3.24 2.82 -13.59
N LYS A 48 2.81 1.71 -14.21
CA LYS A 48 1.49 1.11 -14.00
C LYS A 48 1.63 -0.34 -13.58
N ASN A 49 0.97 -0.68 -12.48
CA ASN A 49 0.89 -2.04 -11.95
C ASN A 49 2.27 -2.73 -11.82
N ILE A 50 3.29 -1.99 -11.37
CA ILE A 50 4.62 -2.55 -11.15
C ILE A 50 4.61 -3.41 -9.88
N PHE A 51 5.16 -4.61 -9.93
CA PHE A 51 5.33 -5.44 -8.72
C PHE A 51 6.33 -4.79 -7.77
N ILE A 52 6.01 -4.74 -6.47
CA ILE A 52 6.87 -4.08 -5.48
C ILE A 52 7.33 -4.98 -4.33
N MET A 53 6.45 -5.82 -3.77
CA MET A 53 6.80 -6.71 -2.66
C MET A 53 5.79 -7.84 -2.50
N ASP A 54 6.26 -8.95 -1.94
CA ASP A 54 5.43 -10.01 -1.37
C ASP A 54 5.02 -9.64 0.06
N ILE A 55 3.86 -10.11 0.50
CA ILE A 55 3.30 -9.88 1.85
C ILE A 55 2.64 -11.15 2.37
N THR A 56 2.30 -11.14 3.66
CA THR A 56 1.41 -12.13 4.25
C THR A 56 0.18 -11.46 4.84
N TYR A 57 -0.98 -12.11 4.74
CA TYR A 57 -2.28 -11.62 5.23
C TYR A 57 -3.05 -12.73 5.96
N ASP A 58 -3.94 -12.36 6.88
CA ASP A 58 -4.68 -13.30 7.72
C ASP A 58 -6.16 -13.37 7.31
N VAL A 59 -6.63 -14.56 6.98
CA VAL A 59 -8.02 -14.83 6.60
C VAL A 59 -8.72 -15.80 7.56
N SER A 60 -8.21 -15.90 8.78
CA SER A 60 -8.82 -16.68 9.84
C SER A 60 -10.29 -16.30 10.04
N PHE A 61 -11.16 -17.32 10.07
CA PHE A 61 -12.59 -17.12 10.30
C PHE A 61 -12.88 -16.47 11.68
N TRP A 62 -12.07 -16.77 12.69
CA TRP A 62 -12.19 -16.19 14.03
C TRP A 62 -11.04 -15.23 14.31
N ALA A 63 -11.37 -13.94 14.49
CA ALA A 63 -10.45 -12.87 14.87
C ALA A 63 -9.20 -12.76 13.96
N PRO A 64 -9.37 -12.47 12.65
CA PRO A 64 -8.23 -12.29 11.76
C PRO A 64 -7.42 -11.06 12.16
N ASP A 65 -6.10 -11.12 11.97
CA ASP A 65 -5.28 -9.92 11.96
C ASP A 65 -5.70 -9.01 10.81
N PHE A 66 -6.06 -7.76 11.12
CA PHE A 66 -6.42 -6.80 10.10
C PHE A 66 -5.20 -6.20 9.38
N ASP A 67 -5.36 -5.86 8.11
CA ASP A 67 -4.30 -5.26 7.29
C ASP A 67 -4.27 -3.72 7.36
N TYR A 68 -3.06 -3.18 7.53
CA TYR A 68 -2.80 -1.76 7.63
C TYR A 68 -1.70 -1.33 6.68
N TRP A 69 -1.96 -0.27 5.94
CA TRP A 69 -1.13 0.23 4.86
C TRP A 69 -0.56 1.59 5.19
N TRP A 70 0.60 1.88 4.64
CA TRP A 70 1.22 3.18 4.75
C TRP A 70 2.24 3.38 3.64
N ILE A 71 2.38 4.64 3.21
CA ILE A 71 3.41 5.06 2.27
C ILE A 71 4.14 6.29 2.76
N LEU A 72 5.38 6.42 2.31
CA LEU A 72 6.18 7.64 2.39
C LEU A 72 6.91 7.77 1.07
N PHE A 73 6.78 8.91 0.39
CA PHE A 73 7.45 9.10 -0.88
C PHE A 73 8.02 10.51 -1.03
N ASN A 74 9.05 10.60 -1.86
CA ASN A 74 9.72 11.85 -2.20
C ASN A 74 9.54 12.13 -3.69
N THR A 75 9.19 13.37 -3.99
CA THR A 75 9.11 13.93 -5.35
C THR A 75 10.47 14.43 -5.82
N ASN A 76 10.58 14.76 -7.10
CA ASN A 76 11.81 15.33 -7.67
C ASN A 76 12.12 16.73 -7.16
N ASP A 77 11.11 17.47 -6.70
CA ASP A 77 11.27 18.77 -6.06
C ASP A 77 11.55 18.68 -4.55
N TRP A 78 11.92 17.48 -4.06
CA TRP A 78 12.35 17.20 -2.68
C TRP A 78 11.24 17.35 -1.63
N ARG A 79 9.97 17.32 -2.03
CA ARG A 79 8.86 17.28 -1.09
C ARG A 79 8.59 15.85 -0.65
N THR A 80 8.22 15.71 0.62
CA THR A 80 7.94 14.42 1.23
C THR A 80 6.46 14.31 1.55
N TYR A 81 5.84 13.23 1.12
CA TYR A 81 4.41 12.97 1.29
C TYR A 81 4.16 11.65 1.99
N THR A 82 3.06 11.58 2.73
CA THR A 82 2.62 10.36 3.42
C THR A 82 1.10 10.31 3.57
N VAL A 83 0.62 9.23 4.17
CA VAL A 83 -0.77 9.01 4.55
C VAL A 83 -0.85 8.72 6.04
N LYS A 84 -2.06 8.67 6.61
CA LYS A 84 -2.24 8.27 8.02
C LYS A 84 -1.55 6.93 8.29
N ASN A 85 -0.82 6.85 9.39
CA ASN A 85 0.03 5.70 9.70
C ASN A 85 -0.73 4.40 9.97
N ASN A 86 -2.04 4.44 10.21
CA ASN A 86 -2.89 3.29 10.51
C ASN A 86 -4.03 3.18 9.49
N PHE A 87 -3.75 3.41 8.20
CA PHE A 87 -4.77 3.24 7.18
C PHE A 87 -5.16 1.77 7.06
N TRP A 88 -6.31 1.45 7.63
CA TRP A 88 -6.91 0.13 7.62
C TRP A 88 -7.62 -0.11 6.29
N CYS A 89 -7.28 -1.23 5.64
CA CYS A 89 -7.91 -1.73 4.43
C CYS A 89 -7.57 -3.22 4.33
N ASN A 90 -8.57 -4.07 4.53
CA ASN A 90 -8.35 -5.49 4.82
C ASN A 90 -8.39 -6.37 3.58
N ILE A 91 -7.44 -7.30 3.44
CA ILE A 91 -7.46 -8.31 2.40
C ILE A 91 -8.42 -9.43 2.81
N THR A 92 -9.30 -9.83 1.90
CA THR A 92 -10.27 -10.89 2.11
C THR A 92 -9.84 -12.19 1.41
N PRO A 93 -10.41 -13.35 1.79
CA PRO A 93 -10.13 -14.60 1.09
C PRO A 93 -10.39 -14.56 -0.42
N SER A 94 -11.33 -13.72 -0.88
CA SER A 94 -11.69 -13.59 -2.29
C SER A 94 -10.70 -12.75 -3.11
N ASP A 95 -9.80 -12.00 -2.48
CA ASP A 95 -8.90 -11.09 -3.20
C ASP A 95 -7.67 -11.78 -3.80
N ASP A 96 -7.47 -13.06 -3.47
CA ASP A 96 -6.32 -13.88 -3.87
C ASP A 96 -4.95 -13.22 -3.57
N GLY A 97 -4.93 -12.33 -2.58
CA GLY A 97 -3.71 -11.64 -2.12
C GLY A 97 -3.14 -10.63 -3.13
N ASN A 98 -3.85 -10.29 -4.21
CA ASN A 98 -3.37 -9.32 -5.19
C ASN A 98 -3.82 -7.91 -4.83
N VAL A 99 -2.88 -7.08 -4.39
CA VAL A 99 -3.12 -5.72 -3.92
C VAL A 99 -2.64 -4.71 -4.95
N SER A 100 -3.55 -3.85 -5.40
CA SER A 100 -3.25 -2.75 -6.32
C SER A 100 -3.25 -1.43 -5.55
N MET A 101 -2.09 -0.77 -5.51
CA MET A 101 -1.92 0.54 -4.88
C MET A 101 -1.81 1.63 -5.94
N LEU A 102 -2.54 2.74 -5.74
CA LEU A 102 -2.46 3.93 -6.58
C LEU A 102 -2.04 5.13 -5.73
N ILE A 103 -1.03 5.86 -6.17
CA ILE A 103 -0.67 7.19 -5.66
C ILE A 103 -1.21 8.22 -6.65
N ASN A 104 -2.21 9.00 -6.26
CA ASN A 104 -2.88 9.96 -7.15
C ASN A 104 -2.63 11.41 -6.66
N GLY A 105 -1.86 12.18 -7.43
CA GLY A 105 -1.52 13.57 -7.11
C GLY A 105 -2.60 14.58 -7.47
N HIS A 106 -3.50 14.25 -8.40
CA HIS A 106 -4.63 15.12 -8.73
C HIS A 106 -5.68 15.16 -7.62
N LEU A 107 -6.00 14.00 -7.06
CA LEU A 107 -6.95 13.86 -5.96
C LEU A 107 -6.30 13.91 -4.57
N MET A 108 -4.96 13.96 -4.51
CA MET A 108 -4.18 13.92 -3.27
C MET A 108 -4.51 12.72 -2.38
N HIS A 109 -4.79 11.56 -2.98
CA HIS A 109 -5.18 10.34 -2.26
C HIS A 109 -4.32 9.15 -2.65
N MET A 110 -4.16 8.23 -1.71
CA MET A 110 -3.72 6.87 -1.98
C MET A 110 -4.95 5.95 -2.01
N SER A 111 -5.00 5.01 -2.95
CA SER A 111 -5.95 3.90 -2.90
C SER A 111 -5.24 2.58 -2.67
N VAL A 112 -5.91 1.69 -1.95
CA VAL A 112 -5.61 0.26 -1.89
C VAL A 112 -6.84 -0.45 -2.42
N ASP A 113 -6.65 -1.25 -3.46
CA ASP A 113 -7.70 -1.91 -4.21
C ASP A 113 -7.34 -3.38 -4.42
N PHE A 114 -8.35 -4.21 -4.62
CA PHE A 114 -8.22 -5.65 -4.69
C PHE A 114 -8.94 -6.22 -5.92
N SER A 115 -8.63 -7.48 -6.26
CA SER A 115 -9.17 -8.09 -7.46
C SER A 115 -10.69 -8.37 -7.40
N GLN A 116 -11.26 -8.52 -6.20
CA GLN A 116 -12.66 -8.92 -6.01
C GLN A 116 -13.41 -8.09 -4.94
N SER A 117 -12.72 -7.31 -4.11
CA SER A 117 -13.33 -6.45 -3.09
C SER A 117 -13.03 -4.96 -3.29
N ASN A 118 -13.62 -4.11 -2.45
CA ASN A 118 -13.72 -2.68 -2.68
C ASN A 118 -12.38 -1.93 -2.51
N LEU A 119 -12.26 -0.87 -3.30
CA LEU A 119 -11.27 0.18 -3.19
C LEU A 119 -11.50 1.02 -1.92
N ASP A 120 -10.48 1.10 -1.05
CA ASP A 120 -10.43 2.08 0.04
C ASP A 120 -9.45 3.20 -0.27
N LEU A 121 -9.74 4.40 0.26
CA LEU A 121 -8.98 5.62 0.03
C LEU A 121 -8.50 6.23 1.33
N THR A 122 -7.33 6.87 1.28
CA THR A 122 -6.86 7.76 2.33
C THR A 122 -6.18 8.99 1.75
N SER A 123 -6.31 10.12 2.44
CA SER A 123 -5.65 11.35 2.02
C SER A 123 -4.15 11.29 2.20
N ILE A 124 -3.45 11.81 1.19
CA ILE A 124 -2.02 12.09 1.18
C ILE A 124 -1.83 13.53 1.68
N TYR A 125 -0.83 13.73 2.52
CA TYR A 125 -0.41 15.05 3.00
C TYR A 125 1.11 15.17 3.00
N GLU A 126 1.59 16.40 2.83
CA GLU A 126 3.01 16.74 2.89
C GLU A 126 3.50 16.73 4.35
N ILE A 127 4.73 16.26 4.57
CA ILE A 127 5.40 16.33 5.87
C ILE A 127 6.41 17.48 5.83
N TYR A 128 6.31 18.37 6.81
CA TYR A 128 7.24 19.48 7.02
C TYR A 128 8.37 19.10 7.99
#